data_AF-A0A7J2TRG2-F1
#
_entry.id   AF-A0A7J2TRG2-F1
#
_cell.length_a   1.000
_cell.length_b   1.000
_cell.length_c   1.000
_cell.angle_alpha   90.00
_cell.angle_beta   90.00
_cell.angle_gamma   90.00
#
_symmetry.space_group_name_H-M   'P 1'
#
loop_
_entity.id
_entity.type
_entity.pdbx_description
1 polymer ?
#
loop_
_entity_poly.entity_id
_entity_poly.type
_entity_poly.pdbx_seq_one_letter_code
_entity_poly.pdbx_strand_id
1 'polypeptide(L)'
;MFDSENLFKAKIVQLILIKEPFEAIEALSRHYTIDVPRLKVGMPKGCSKKVGCYVAKTKTIHVMNQEKLEEPFVILHEFYHHLRTRDGEHRGTEKHADKFAEEFIEAFKIYHRYSYHVSYNYKNQTT
;
A
#
# COMPACT_ATOMS: atom_id res chain seq x y z
N MET A 1 -3.29 17.01 -16.16
CA MET A 1 -2.89 15.63 -16.55
C MET A 1 -2.55 14.90 -15.27
N PHE A 2 -3.15 13.74 -15.03
CA PHE A 2 -2.79 12.93 -13.87
C PHE A 2 -1.39 12.36 -14.12
N ASP A 3 -0.44 12.59 -13.20
CA ASP A 3 0.91 12.08 -13.36
C ASP A 3 0.92 10.54 -13.28
N SER A 4 1.82 9.92 -14.04
CA SER A 4 2.02 8.47 -14.13
C SER A 4 2.28 7.83 -12.75
N GLU A 5 3.01 8.54 -11.89
CA GLU A 5 3.28 8.11 -10.51
C GLU A 5 1.99 8.09 -9.68
N ASN A 6 1.16 9.12 -9.78
CA ASN A 6 -0.11 9.17 -9.05
C ASN A 6 -1.10 8.11 -9.57
N LEU A 7 -1.09 7.79 -10.87
CA LEU A 7 -1.88 6.67 -11.41
C LEU A 7 -1.40 5.33 -10.84
N PHE A 8 -0.09 5.12 -10.78
CA PHE A 8 0.48 3.92 -10.16
C PHE A 8 0.06 3.80 -8.70
N LYS A 9 0.27 4.87 -7.91
CA LYS A 9 -0.13 4.93 -6.50
C LYS A 9 -1.63 4.63 -6.29
N ALA A 10 -2.49 5.26 -7.08
CA ALA A 10 -3.94 5.01 -7.04
C ALA A 10 -4.28 3.54 -7.36
N LYS A 11 -3.63 2.95 -8.36
CA LYS A 11 -3.83 1.54 -8.73
C LYS A 11 -3.41 0.58 -7.61
N ILE A 12 -2.32 0.86 -6.90
CA ILE A 12 -1.90 0.04 -5.74
C ILE A 12 -2.98 0.05 -4.65
N VAL A 13 -3.51 1.23 -4.31
CA VAL A 13 -4.61 1.33 -3.33
C VAL A 13 -5.84 0.56 -3.80
N GLN A 14 -6.17 0.67 -5.09
CA GLN A 14 -7.29 -0.07 -5.68
C GLN A 14 -7.12 -1.58 -5.52
N LEU A 15 -5.94 -2.14 -5.85
CA LEU A 15 -5.65 -3.57 -5.71
C LEU A 15 -5.88 -4.07 -4.28
N ILE A 16 -5.39 -3.33 -3.29
CA ILE A 16 -5.57 -3.68 -1.87
C ILE A 16 -7.06 -3.68 -1.49
N LEU A 17 -7.81 -2.65 -1.93
CA LEU A 17 -9.25 -2.53 -1.65
C LEU A 17 -10.10 -3.62 -2.31
N ILE A 18 -9.70 -4.12 -3.49
CA ILE A 18 -10.38 -5.24 -4.16
C ILE A 18 -9.89 -6.62 -3.68
N LYS A 19 -9.18 -6.66 -2.54
CA LYS A 19 -8.70 -7.88 -1.88
C LYS A 19 -7.63 -8.64 -2.65
N GLU A 20 -6.83 -7.92 -3.44
CA GLU A 20 -5.67 -8.43 -4.19
C GLU A 20 -4.36 -7.85 -3.62
N PRO A 21 -4.03 -8.09 -2.34
CA PRO A 21 -2.87 -7.50 -1.68
C PRO A 21 -1.54 -8.09 -2.18
N PHE A 22 -1.53 -9.33 -2.70
CA PHE A 22 -0.32 -9.96 -3.22
C PHE A 22 0.14 -9.28 -4.51
N GLU A 23 -0.79 -9.02 -5.42
CA GLU A 23 -0.61 -8.29 -6.67
C GLU A 23 -0.14 -6.86 -6.41
N ALA A 24 -0.69 -6.21 -5.39
CA ALA A 24 -0.25 -4.88 -4.95
C ALA A 24 1.22 -4.89 -4.50
N ILE A 25 1.60 -5.86 -3.66
CA ILE A 25 2.96 -6.01 -3.16
C ILE A 25 3.94 -6.36 -4.29
N GLU A 26 3.59 -7.26 -5.21
CA GLU A 26 4.42 -7.58 -6.37
C GLU A 26 4.63 -6.35 -7.27
N ALA A 27 3.58 -5.59 -7.53
CA ALA A 27 3.66 -4.37 -8.33
C ALA A 27 4.53 -3.29 -7.66
N LEU A 28 4.42 -3.13 -6.33
CA LEU A 28 5.27 -2.25 -5.53
C LEU A 28 6.75 -2.69 -5.57
N SER A 29 7.03 -3.96 -5.32
CA SER A 29 8.40 -4.49 -5.34
C SER A 29 9.05 -4.33 -6.70
N ARG A 30 8.31 -4.58 -7.79
CA ARG A 30 8.80 -4.32 -9.14
C ARG A 30 9.08 -2.83 -9.39
N HIS A 31 8.18 -1.95 -8.96
CA HIS A 31 8.34 -0.51 -9.14
C HIS A 31 9.59 0.03 -8.41
N TYR A 32 9.81 -0.41 -7.16
CA TYR A 32 10.98 0.01 -6.37
C TYR A 32 12.23 -0.84 -6.58
N THR A 33 12.18 -1.86 -7.45
CA THR A 33 13.29 -2.77 -7.74
C THR A 33 13.86 -3.44 -6.48
N ILE A 34 12.96 -3.98 -5.65
CA ILE A 34 13.30 -4.74 -4.44
C ILE A 34 12.68 -6.13 -4.47
N ASP A 35 13.15 -7.02 -3.60
CA ASP A 35 12.52 -8.34 -3.43
C ASP A 35 11.05 -8.22 -3.05
N VAL A 36 10.26 -9.27 -3.33
CA VAL A 36 8.86 -9.33 -2.92
C VAL A 36 8.78 -9.82 -1.46
N PRO A 37 8.27 -9.02 -0.50
CA PRO A 37 8.06 -9.50 0.85
C PRO A 37 6.89 -10.50 0.89
N ARG A 38 6.97 -11.48 1.79
CA ARG A 38 5.84 -12.39 2.03
C ARG A 38 4.73 -11.68 2.81
N LEU A 39 3.48 -12.03 2.56
CA LEU A 39 2.34 -11.63 3.38
C LEU A 39 1.88 -12.79 4.28
N LYS A 40 1.55 -12.49 5.54
CA LYS A 40 1.07 -13.51 6.49
C LYS A 40 0.06 -12.93 7.48
N VAL A 41 -1.03 -13.66 7.70
CA VAL A 41 -1.97 -13.38 8.80
C VAL A 41 -1.45 -13.99 10.11
N GLY A 42 -1.55 -13.22 11.19
CA GLY A 42 -1.11 -13.58 12.53
C GLY A 42 0.18 -12.86 12.92
N MET A 43 0.21 -12.33 14.15
CA MET A 43 1.32 -11.52 14.65
C MET A 43 2.46 -12.35 15.25
N PRO A 44 3.73 -11.94 15.07
CA PRO A 44 4.85 -12.48 15.82
C PRO A 44 4.65 -12.31 17.33
N LYS A 45 5.25 -13.21 18.12
CA LYS A 45 5.22 -13.15 19.58
C LYS A 45 5.76 -11.80 20.06
N GLY A 46 4.99 -11.09 20.90
CA GLY A 46 5.34 -9.77 21.42
C GLY A 46 4.84 -8.57 20.59
N CYS A 47 4.24 -8.80 19.41
CA CYS A 47 3.70 -7.74 18.54
C CYS A 47 2.16 -7.69 18.50
N SER A 48 1.46 -8.39 19.39
CA SER A 48 0.00 -8.57 19.36
C SER A 48 -0.83 -7.28 19.51
N LYS A 49 -0.22 -6.18 19.96
CA LYS A 49 -0.89 -4.88 20.09
C LYS A 49 -0.90 -4.06 18.79
N LYS A 50 -0.13 -4.47 17.77
CA LYS A 50 -0.06 -3.79 16.47
C LYS A 50 -1.04 -4.41 15.48
N VAL A 51 -1.51 -3.62 14.52
CA VAL A 51 -2.37 -4.10 13.42
C VAL A 51 -1.57 -4.75 12.28
N GLY A 52 -0.31 -4.35 12.14
CA GLY A 52 0.67 -4.89 11.19
C GLY A 52 2.09 -4.88 11.76
N CYS A 53 2.99 -5.66 11.16
CA CYS A 53 4.42 -5.62 11.46
C CYS A 53 5.25 -6.27 10.35
N TYR A 54 6.21 -5.55 9.81
CA TYR A 54 7.27 -6.10 8.98
C TYR A 54 8.36 -6.76 9.84
N VAL A 55 8.79 -7.95 9.41
CA VAL A 55 9.88 -8.72 10.03
C VAL A 55 11.02 -8.87 9.02
N ALA A 56 12.10 -8.13 9.25
CA ALA A 56 13.28 -8.09 8.39
C ALA A 56 13.94 -9.47 8.17
N LYS A 57 14.11 -10.23 9.24
CA LYS A 57 14.76 -11.56 9.22
C LYS A 57 14.11 -12.51 8.21
N THR A 58 12.79 -12.43 8.09
CA THR A 58 12.02 -13.31 7.22
C THR A 58 11.55 -12.60 5.94
N LYS A 59 11.75 -11.29 5.80
CA LYS A 59 11.14 -10.46 4.75
C LYS A 59 9.62 -10.71 4.68
N THR A 60 8.95 -10.64 5.83
CA THR A 60 7.51 -10.92 5.92
C THR A 60 6.77 -9.71 6.49
N ILE A 61 5.71 -9.27 5.82
CA ILE A 61 4.68 -8.39 6.35
C ILE A 61 3.64 -9.26 7.06
N HIS A 62 3.51 -9.06 8.36
CA HIS A 62 2.48 -9.68 9.18
C HIS A 62 1.32 -8.71 9.39
N VAL A 63 0.10 -9.22 9.39
CA VAL A 63 -1.10 -8.47 9.78
C VAL A 63 -1.90 -9.24 10.83
N MET A 64 -2.68 -8.54 11.66
CA MET A 64 -3.37 -9.18 12.78
C MET A 64 -4.47 -10.15 12.35
N ASN A 65 -5.19 -9.86 11.27
CA ASN A 65 -6.31 -10.67 10.76
C ASN A 65 -6.45 -10.47 9.23
N GLN A 66 -7.37 -11.20 8.59
CA GLN A 66 -7.61 -11.12 7.16
C GLN A 66 -8.06 -9.73 6.70
N GLU A 67 -8.89 -9.05 7.48
CA GLU A 67 -9.41 -7.70 7.15
C GLU A 67 -8.28 -6.69 6.98
N LYS A 68 -7.21 -6.80 7.78
CA LYS A 68 -6.04 -5.93 7.66
C LYS A 68 -5.22 -6.12 6.38
N LEU A 69 -5.42 -7.22 5.64
CA LEU A 69 -4.86 -7.34 4.29
C LEU A 69 -5.56 -6.42 3.29
N GLU A 70 -6.78 -5.99 3.59
CA GLU A 70 -7.60 -5.14 2.73
C GLU A 70 -7.47 -3.65 3.11
N GLU A 71 -6.64 -3.32 4.10
CA GLU A 71 -6.41 -1.95 4.58
C GLU A 71 -5.16 -1.35 3.91
N PRO A 72 -5.31 -0.41 2.95
CA PRO A 72 -4.17 0.14 2.20
C PRO A 72 -3.13 0.78 3.09
N PHE A 73 -3.57 1.50 4.12
CA PHE A 73 -2.64 2.15 5.05
C PHE A 73 -1.70 1.14 5.72
N VAL A 74 -2.25 0.04 6.26
CA VAL A 74 -1.47 -1.00 6.95
C VAL A 74 -0.47 -1.65 6.01
N ILE A 75 -0.92 -2.07 4.82
CA ILE A 75 -0.05 -2.75 3.85
C ILE A 75 1.07 -1.84 3.36
N LEU A 76 0.76 -0.58 3.02
CA LEU A 76 1.74 0.38 2.53
C LEU A 76 2.74 0.79 3.62
N HIS A 77 2.28 0.93 4.87
CA HIS A 77 3.13 1.22 6.03
C HIS A 77 4.18 0.14 6.23
N GLU A 78 3.75 -1.12 6.29
CA GLU A 78 4.68 -2.23 6.49
C GLU A 78 5.56 -2.49 5.26
N PHE A 79 5.06 -2.22 4.05
CA PHE A 79 5.87 -2.26 2.84
C PHE A 79 6.96 -1.20 2.85
N TYR A 80 6.69 0.01 3.35
CA TYR A 80 7.73 1.03 3.50
C TYR A 80 8.85 0.53 4.43
N HIS A 81 8.49 -0.13 5.52
CA HIS A 81 9.48 -0.74 6.41
C HIS A 81 10.33 -1.80 5.70
N HIS A 82 9.73 -2.58 4.81
CA HIS A 82 10.47 -3.50 3.94
C HIS A 82 11.42 -2.75 2.98
N LEU A 83 10.91 -1.75 2.24
CA LEU A 83 11.67 -0.92 1.30
C LEU A 83 12.87 -0.24 1.94
N ARG A 84 12.76 0.14 3.21
CA ARG A 84 13.78 0.88 3.96
C ARG A 84 14.65 0.04 4.87
N THR A 85 14.51 -1.27 4.84
CA THR A 85 15.43 -2.18 5.52
C THR A 85 16.49 -2.69 4.55
N ARG A 86 17.77 -2.44 4.86
CA ARG A 86 18.93 -3.00 4.15
C ARG A 86 19.79 -3.76 5.13
N ASP A 87 20.25 -4.96 4.78
CA ASP A 87 21.13 -5.80 5.61
C ASP A 87 20.61 -6.05 7.04
N GLY A 88 19.30 -6.03 7.23
CA GLY A 88 18.66 -6.19 8.55
C GLY A 88 18.60 -4.91 9.39
N GLU A 89 19.22 -3.81 8.95
CA GLU A 89 19.10 -2.50 9.58
C GLU A 89 17.84 -1.78 9.11
N HIS A 90 16.98 -1.41 10.05
CA HIS A 90 15.82 -0.59 9.77
C HIS A 90 16.21 0.89 9.65
N ARG A 91 16.15 1.45 8.43
CA ARG A 91 16.43 2.86 8.15
C ARG A 91 15.17 3.68 7.86
N GLY A 92 13.99 3.09 8.07
CA GLY A 92 12.72 3.78 8.06
C GLY A 92 12.45 4.45 9.40
N THR A 93 11.50 5.38 9.43
CA THR A 93 10.89 5.84 10.67
C THR A 93 9.38 5.71 10.52
N GLU A 94 8.65 5.53 11.61
CA GLU A 94 7.18 5.42 11.58
C GLU A 94 6.54 6.61 10.85
N LYS A 95 7.01 7.84 11.12
CA LYS A 95 6.55 9.06 10.44
C LYS A 95 6.68 9.00 8.90
N HIS A 96 7.75 8.40 8.39
CA HIS A 96 7.91 8.28 6.94
C HIS A 96 7.07 7.14 6.36
N ALA A 97 6.82 6.08 7.14
CA ALA A 97 5.90 5.00 6.76
C ALA A 97 4.47 5.52 6.67
N ASP A 98 4.02 6.32 7.66
CA ASP A 98 2.73 7.00 7.65
C ASP A 98 2.59 7.87 6.39
N LYS A 99 3.58 8.75 6.16
CA LYS A 99 3.59 9.65 5.01
C LYS A 99 3.56 8.87 3.68
N PHE A 100 4.34 7.80 3.58
CA PHE A 100 4.35 6.95 2.39
C PHE A 100 2.96 6.38 2.10
N ALA A 101 2.28 5.84 3.10
CA ALA A 101 0.92 5.34 2.96
C ALA A 101 -0.09 6.44 2.59
N GLU A 102 0.00 7.61 3.24
CA GLU A 102 -0.87 8.76 3.01
C GLU A 102 -0.79 9.28 1.56
N GLU A 103 0.42 9.36 0.98
CA GLU A 103 0.60 9.81 -0.40
C GLU A 103 -0.13 8.91 -1.41
N PHE A 104 -0.13 7.60 -1.18
CA PHE A 104 -0.84 6.65 -2.02
C PHE A 104 -2.36 6.80 -1.90
N ILE A 105 -2.85 6.91 -0.67
CA ILE A 105 -4.27 7.09 -0.38
C ILE A 105 -4.78 8.41 -0.98
N GLU A 106 -3.98 9.47 -0.90
CA GLU A 106 -4.34 10.75 -1.49
C GLU A 106 -4.38 10.67 -3.02
N ALA A 107 -3.39 10.03 -3.65
CA ALA A 107 -3.42 9.79 -5.10
C ALA A 107 -4.69 9.04 -5.54
N PHE A 108 -5.13 8.04 -4.77
CA PHE A 108 -6.38 7.32 -5.03
C PHE A 108 -7.63 8.21 -4.89
N LYS A 109 -7.72 9.01 -3.81
CA LYS A 109 -8.85 9.94 -3.59
C LYS A 109 -8.95 10.96 -4.72
N ILE A 110 -7.82 11.52 -5.12
CA ILE A 110 -7.75 12.47 -6.22
C ILE A 110 -8.21 11.77 -7.52
N TYR A 111 -7.67 10.59 -7.84
CA TYR A 111 -8.04 9.83 -9.05
C TYR A 111 -9.54 9.55 -9.13
N HIS A 112 -10.13 9.11 -8.01
CA HIS A 112 -11.56 8.81 -7.93
C HIS A 112 -12.40 10.08 -8.11
N ARG A 113 -12.02 11.20 -7.49
CA ARG A 113 -12.70 12.49 -7.68
C ARG A 113 -12.68 12.96 -9.14
N TYR A 114 -11.53 12.87 -9.81
CA TYR A 114 -11.42 13.20 -11.24
C TYR A 114 -12.26 12.28 -12.12
N SER A 115 -12.19 10.97 -11.88
CA SER A 115 -12.93 9.96 -12.67
C SER A 115 -14.44 10.16 -12.56
N TYR A 116 -14.94 10.50 -11.37
CA TYR A 116 -16.35 10.84 -11.17
C TYR A 116 -16.74 12.12 -11.93
N HIS A 117 -15.91 13.17 -11.86
CA HIS A 117 -16.20 14.44 -12.54
C HIS A 117 -16.27 14.29 -14.06
N VAL A 118 -15.32 13.55 -14.65
CA VAL A 118 -15.30 13.27 -16.10
C VAL A 118 -16.53 12.46 -16.52
N SER A 119 -16.87 11.41 -15.76
CA SER A 119 -18.04 10.56 -16.05
C SER A 119 -19.35 11.34 -15.95
N TYR A 120 -19.47 12.26 -15.00
CA TYR A 120 -20.63 13.14 -14.86
C TYR A 120 -20.76 14.11 -16.03
N ASN A 121 -19.66 14.77 -16.42
CA ASN A 121 -19.66 15.73 -17.53
C ASN A 121 -20.00 15.08 -18.88
N TYR A 122 -19.52 13.86 -19.14
CA TYR A 122 -19.86 13.14 -20.38
C TYR A 122 -21.35 12.84 -20.48
N LYS A 123 -21.99 12.37 -19.40
CA LYS A 123 -23.43 12.06 -19.37
C LYS A 123 -24.32 13.30 -19.61
N ASN A 124 -23.88 14.48 -19.17
CA ASN A 124 -24.63 15.73 -19.32
C ASN A 124 -24.39 16.46 -20.65
N GLN A 125 -23.48 15.98 -21.51
CA GLN A 125 -23.25 16.52 -22.86
C GLN A 125 -24.01 15.73 -23.94
N THR A 126 -24.49 14.53 -23.62
CA THR A 126 -25.21 13.64 -24.54
C THR A 126 -26.74 13.65 -24.32
N THR A 127 -27.26 14.66 -23.60
CA THR A 127 -28.70 14.86 -23.35
C THR A 127 -29.09 16.26 -23.83
#